data_AF-A0A923TKN2-F1
#
_entry.id   AF-A0A923TKN2-F1
#
_cell.length_a   1.000
_cell.length_b   1.000
_cell.length_c   1.000
_cell.angle_alpha   90.00
_cell.angle_beta   90.00
_cell.angle_gamma   90.00
#
_symmetry.space_group_name_H-M   'P 1'
#
loop_
_entity.id
_entity.type
_entity.pdbx_description
1 polymer ?
#
loop_
_entity_poly.entity_id
_entity_poly.type
_entity_poly.pdbx_seq_one_letter_code
_entity_poly.pdbx_strand_id
1 'polypeptide(L)'
;MAVHLTRIYTRTGDDGTTALGDMSRVSKTGARLQAYADVDEANSSLGVVLSLGQPAADIAELLGTVQNDLFDLGADLCTPVVADPEYPPLRVTPDYTARLEAACDEHNARLEKLSSFILPGGTPAAALLH
;
A
#
# COMPACT_ATOMS: atom_id res chain seq x y z
N MET A 1 1.11 19.75 -0.84
CA MET A 1 0.04 19.83 0.18
C MET A 1 0.53 19.10 1.43
N ALA A 2 0.42 19.69 2.62
CA ALA A 2 0.82 19.02 3.85
C ALA A 2 -0.38 18.24 4.44
N VAL A 3 -0.14 17.01 4.90
CA VAL A 3 -1.14 16.18 5.57
C VAL A 3 -1.18 16.58 7.05
N HIS A 4 -2.36 16.93 7.55
CA HIS A 4 -2.57 17.34 8.94
C HIS A 4 -3.63 16.48 9.60
N LEU A 5 -3.22 15.67 10.58
CA LEU A 5 -4.12 14.89 11.42
C LEU A 5 -4.31 15.61 12.75
N THR A 6 -5.24 16.57 12.81
CA THR A 6 -5.52 17.38 14.02
C THR A 6 -6.74 16.89 14.79
N ARG A 7 -7.86 16.69 14.07
CA ARG A 7 -9.08 16.08 14.60
C ARG A 7 -9.52 14.98 13.64
N ILE A 8 -9.60 13.75 14.14
CA ILE A 8 -9.82 12.57 13.30
C ILE A 8 -11.24 12.55 12.69
N TYR A 9 -12.27 12.88 13.46
CA TYR A 9 -13.64 12.93 12.94
C TYR A 9 -14.06 14.36 12.56
N THR A 10 -14.55 14.55 11.33
CA THR A 10 -15.02 15.84 10.81
C THR A 10 -16.51 15.87 10.46
N ARG A 11 -17.18 14.70 10.40
CA ARG A 11 -18.57 14.51 9.95
C ARG A 11 -18.86 14.90 8.49
N THR A 12 -17.85 15.35 7.74
CA THR A 12 -18.02 15.80 6.36
C THR A 12 -18.37 14.68 5.38
N GLY A 13 -18.25 13.41 5.78
CA GLY A 13 -18.63 12.24 4.98
C GLY A 13 -19.83 11.47 5.51
N ASP A 14 -20.61 12.05 6.43
CA ASP A 14 -21.80 11.40 7.00
C ASP A 14 -22.92 11.23 5.95
N ASP A 15 -22.85 11.98 4.85
CA ASP A 15 -23.75 11.88 3.68
C ASP A 15 -23.38 10.75 2.70
N GLY A 16 -22.38 9.93 3.02
CA GLY A 16 -21.92 8.85 2.14
C GLY A 16 -20.92 9.30 1.07
N THR A 17 -20.41 10.52 1.11
CA THR A 17 -19.38 11.01 0.18
C THR A 17 -18.06 11.32 0.90
N THR A 18 -16.98 11.52 0.13
CA THR A 18 -15.66 11.90 0.62
C THR A 18 -14.94 12.79 -0.39
N ALA A 19 -13.84 13.42 0.00
CA ALA A 19 -12.99 14.22 -0.89
C ALA A 19 -11.81 13.40 -1.41
N LEU A 20 -11.46 13.58 -2.69
CA LEU A 20 -10.20 13.13 -3.29
C LEU A 20 -9.05 14.10 -2.96
N GLY A 21 -7.85 13.80 -3.44
CA GLY A 21 -6.65 14.62 -3.22
C GLY A 21 -6.74 16.02 -3.85
N ASP A 22 -7.60 16.20 -4.86
CA ASP A 22 -7.92 17.50 -5.47
C ASP A 22 -9.15 18.18 -4.83
N MET A 23 -9.63 17.65 -3.69
CA MET A 23 -10.83 18.10 -2.97
C MET A 23 -12.16 17.89 -3.70
N SER A 24 -12.18 17.24 -4.87
CA SER A 24 -13.42 16.85 -5.54
C SER A 24 -14.18 15.81 -4.71
N ARG A 25 -15.53 15.92 -4.67
CA ARG A 25 -16.37 14.99 -3.89
C ARG A 25 -16.79 13.78 -4.71
N VAL A 26 -16.64 12.60 -4.12
CA VAL A 26 -17.02 11.31 -4.72
C VAL A 26 -17.83 10.46 -3.74
N SER A 27 -18.60 9.51 -4.26
CA SER A 27 -19.29 8.50 -3.44
C SER A 27 -18.29 7.63 -2.67
N LYS A 28 -18.64 7.23 -1.45
CA LYS A 28 -17.87 6.25 -0.66
C LYS A 28 -17.82 4.85 -1.27
N THR A 29 -18.62 4.59 -2.31
CA THR A 29 -18.62 3.34 -3.08
C THR A 29 -17.97 3.48 -4.46
N GLY A 30 -17.32 4.62 -4.73
CA GLY A 30 -16.65 4.86 -6.01
C GLY A 30 -15.40 4.00 -6.18
N ALA A 31 -15.18 3.48 -7.39
CA ALA A 31 -14.06 2.57 -7.69
C ALA A 31 -12.68 3.14 -7.33
N ARG A 32 -12.46 4.45 -7.52
CA ARG A 32 -11.19 5.10 -7.15
C ARG A 32 -10.93 5.05 -5.65
N LEU A 33 -11.96 5.33 -4.83
CA LEU A 33 -11.85 5.24 -3.38
C LEU A 33 -11.60 3.81 -2.94
N GLN A 34 -12.36 2.85 -3.50
CA GLN A 34 -12.15 1.43 -3.20
C GLN A 34 -10.70 1.03 -3.46
N ALA A 35 -10.12 1.44 -4.60
CA ALA A 35 -8.75 1.10 -4.95
C ALA A 35 -7.72 1.54 -3.90
N TYR A 36 -7.75 2.79 -3.43
CA TYR A 36 -6.79 3.23 -2.41
C TYR A 36 -7.18 2.84 -0.97
N ALA A 37 -8.44 2.45 -0.74
CA ALA A 37 -8.85 1.82 0.51
C ALA A 37 -8.31 0.39 0.63
N ASP A 38 -8.34 -0.39 -0.45
CA ASP A 38 -7.75 -1.74 -0.49
C ASP A 38 -6.22 -1.68 -0.33
N VAL A 39 -5.58 -0.63 -0.85
CA VAL A 39 -4.15 -0.35 -0.61
C VAL A 39 -3.87 -0.08 0.88
N ASP A 40 -4.74 0.66 1.57
CA ASP A 40 -4.63 0.90 3.02
C ASP A 40 -4.85 -0.40 3.83
N GLU A 41 -5.77 -1.26 3.41
CA GLU A 41 -5.98 -2.59 4.02
C GLU A 41 -4.77 -3.51 3.83
N ALA A 42 -4.17 -3.52 2.63
CA ALA A 42 -2.93 -4.26 2.37
C ALA A 42 -1.79 -3.73 3.23
N ASN A 43 -1.63 -2.40 3.32
CA ASN A 43 -0.61 -1.75 4.14
C ASN A 43 -0.78 -2.08 5.64
N SER A 44 -2.03 -2.08 6.12
CA SER A 44 -2.39 -2.47 7.48
C SER A 44 -2.04 -3.92 7.77
N SER A 45 -2.29 -4.83 6.82
CA SER A 45 -1.91 -6.25 6.92
C SER A 45 -0.39 -6.43 7.05
N LEU A 46 0.42 -5.65 6.32
CA LEU A 46 1.88 -5.66 6.50
C LEU A 46 2.28 -5.19 7.91
N GLY A 47 1.57 -4.22 8.47
CA GLY A 47 1.74 -3.80 9.87
C GLY A 47 1.51 -4.93 10.88
N VAL A 48 0.56 -5.83 10.61
CA VAL A 48 0.32 -7.03 11.42
C VAL A 48 1.51 -7.99 11.33
N VAL A 49 2.06 -8.22 10.13
CA VAL A 49 3.27 -9.05 9.94
C VAL A 49 4.44 -8.49 10.75
N LEU A 50 4.68 -7.18 10.66
CA LEU A 50 5.79 -6.52 11.38
C LEU A 50 5.62 -6.59 12.90
N SER A 51 4.39 -6.52 13.40
CA SER A 51 4.10 -6.50 14.83
C SER A 51 4.07 -7.90 15.47
N LEU A 52 3.49 -8.88 14.77
CA LEU A 52 3.20 -10.21 15.33
C LEU A 52 3.99 -11.34 14.67
N GLY A 53 4.44 -11.15 13.43
CA GLY A 53 5.11 -12.18 12.65
C GLY A 53 6.56 -12.41 13.05
N GLN A 54 7.21 -11.44 13.68
CA GLN A 54 8.65 -11.44 13.98
C GLN A 54 9.51 -11.80 12.74
N PRO A 55 9.33 -11.10 11.60
CA PRO A 55 10.10 -11.40 10.39
C PRO A 55 11.60 -11.18 10.61
N ALA A 56 12.42 -11.80 9.75
CA ALA A 56 13.85 -11.52 9.71
C ALA A 56 14.10 -10.03 9.40
N ALA A 57 15.25 -9.50 9.85
CA ALA A 57 15.52 -8.06 9.77
C ALA A 57 15.51 -7.51 8.34
N ASP A 58 16.05 -8.28 7.37
CA ASP A 58 16.02 -7.96 5.94
C ASP A 58 14.58 -7.86 5.41
N ILE A 59 13.72 -8.80 5.81
CA ILE A 59 12.30 -8.79 5.46
C ILE A 59 11.57 -7.60 6.12
N ALA A 60 11.86 -7.30 7.39
CA ALA A 60 11.23 -6.18 8.08
C ALA A 60 11.54 -4.83 7.41
N GLU A 61 12.79 -4.63 6.98
CA GLU A 61 13.23 -3.45 6.24
C GLU A 61 12.56 -3.34 4.86
N LEU A 62 12.49 -4.46 4.13
CA LEU A 62 11.78 -4.52 2.86
C LEU A 62 10.30 -4.18 3.03
N LEU A 63 9.61 -4.80 4.00
CA LEU A 63 8.20 -4.52 4.28
C LEU A 63 7.99 -3.05 4.67
N GLY A 64 8.88 -2.45 5.47
CA GLY A 64 8.81 -1.02 5.81
C GLY A 64 8.94 -0.11 4.58
N THR A 65 9.77 -0.50 3.61
CA THR A 65 9.87 0.19 2.31
C THR A 65 8.56 0.04 1.53
N VAL A 66 8.01 -1.17 1.45
CA VAL A 66 6.72 -1.44 0.78
C VAL A 66 5.57 -0.67 1.43
N GLN A 67 5.53 -0.53 2.76
CA GLN A 67 4.51 0.27 3.43
C GLN A 67 4.56 1.76 3.03
N ASN A 68 5.75 2.32 2.81
CA ASN A 68 5.89 3.68 2.27
C ASN A 68 5.43 3.75 0.81
N ASP A 69 5.82 2.77 0.00
CA ASP A 69 5.40 2.68 -1.41
C ASP A 69 3.87 2.57 -1.55
N LEU A 70 3.20 1.85 -0.65
CA LEU A 70 1.74 1.74 -0.62
C LEU A 70 1.08 3.08 -0.23
N PHE A 71 1.70 3.89 0.62
CA PHE A 71 1.22 5.26 0.87
C PHE A 71 1.35 6.14 -0.37
N ASP A 72 2.46 6.05 -1.09
CA ASP A 72 2.68 6.77 -2.36
C ASP A 72 1.65 6.35 -3.42
N LEU A 73 1.41 5.04 -3.55
CA LEU A 73 0.38 4.48 -4.43
C LEU A 73 -1.02 4.98 -4.04
N GLY A 74 -1.34 5.01 -2.74
CA GLY A 74 -2.60 5.57 -2.25
C GLY A 74 -2.75 7.06 -2.62
N ALA A 75 -1.69 7.85 -2.49
CA ALA A 75 -1.68 9.26 -2.88
C ALA A 75 -1.86 9.47 -4.40
N ASP A 76 -1.21 8.63 -5.21
CA ASP A 76 -1.36 8.62 -6.67
C ASP A 76 -2.83 8.33 -7.06
N LEU A 77 -3.39 7.22 -6.56
CA LEU A 77 -4.77 6.81 -6.81
C LEU A 77 -5.79 7.85 -6.32
N CYS A 78 -5.51 8.52 -5.21
CA CYS A 78 -6.35 9.56 -4.64
C CYS A 78 -6.37 10.84 -5.51
N THR A 79 -5.35 11.06 -6.34
CA THR A 79 -5.16 12.31 -7.11
C THR A 79 -5.53 12.10 -8.59
N PRO A 80 -6.62 12.69 -9.11
CA PRO A 80 -6.96 12.59 -10.52
C PRO A 80 -5.82 13.04 -11.46
N VAL A 81 -5.74 12.44 -12.65
CA VAL A 81 -4.80 12.87 -13.69
C VAL A 81 -5.41 14.04 -14.46
N VAL A 82 -4.67 15.14 -14.55
CA VAL A 82 -5.04 16.34 -15.32
C VAL A 82 -3.88 16.73 -16.22
N ALA A 83 -4.15 17.40 -17.35
CA ALA A 83 -3.15 17.69 -18.36
C ALA A 83 -2.09 18.72 -17.91
N ASP A 84 -2.49 19.69 -17.10
CA ASP A 84 -1.63 20.78 -16.62
C ASP A 84 -1.90 21.01 -15.11
N PRO A 85 -1.33 20.17 -14.23
CA PRO A 85 -1.52 20.31 -12.79
C PRO A 85 -0.70 21.50 -12.27
N GLU A 86 -1.28 22.27 -11.33
CA GLU A 86 -0.60 23.41 -10.71
C GLU A 86 0.75 23.02 -10.04
N TYR A 87 0.81 21.79 -9.51
CA TYR A 87 2.02 21.21 -8.93
C TYR A 87 2.23 19.79 -9.46
N PRO A 88 3.49 19.33 -9.63
CA PRO A 88 3.77 17.94 -9.97
C PRO A 88 3.17 16.99 -8.91
N PRO A 89 2.20 16.12 -9.27
CA PRO A 89 1.66 15.15 -8.34
C PRO A 89 2.68 14.03 -8.08
N LEU A 90 2.64 13.46 -6.89
CA LEU A 90 3.32 12.19 -6.63
C LEU A 90 2.65 11.10 -7.47
N ARG A 91 3.47 10.33 -8.18
CA ARG A 91 3.04 9.24 -9.06
C ARG A 91 3.96 8.06 -8.88
N VAL A 92 3.41 6.85 -8.93
CA VAL A 92 4.20 5.63 -9.00
C VAL A 92 4.99 5.60 -10.31
N THR A 93 6.27 5.30 -10.21
CA THR A 93 7.19 5.22 -11.36
C THR A 93 7.63 3.78 -11.60
N PRO A 94 8.23 3.47 -12.78
CA PRO A 94 8.80 2.15 -13.04
C PRO A 94 9.84 1.68 -12.00
N ASP A 95 10.48 2.61 -11.28
CA ASP A 95 11.48 2.27 -10.27
C ASP A 95 10.89 1.52 -9.08
N TYR A 96 9.61 1.75 -8.74
CA TYR A 96 8.93 1.04 -7.65
C TYR A 96 8.87 -0.46 -7.95
N THR A 97 8.42 -0.84 -9.15
CA THR A 97 8.33 -2.24 -9.57
C THR A 97 9.72 -2.84 -9.79
N ALA A 98 10.68 -2.09 -10.33
CA ALA A 98 12.04 -2.58 -10.52
C ALA A 98 12.72 -2.98 -9.20
N ARG A 99 12.48 -2.24 -8.10
CA ARG A 99 12.99 -2.62 -6.77
C ARG A 99 12.32 -3.89 -6.24
N LEU A 100 11.01 -4.05 -6.46
CA LEU A 100 10.29 -5.26 -6.05
C LEU A 100 10.78 -6.49 -6.83
N GLU A 101 11.00 -6.36 -8.14
CA GLU A 101 11.57 -7.42 -8.98
C GLU A 101 12.96 -7.84 -8.48
N ALA A 102 13.83 -6.87 -8.15
CA ALA A 102 15.14 -7.16 -7.58
C ALA A 102 15.06 -7.89 -6.23
N ALA A 103 14.13 -7.49 -5.35
CA ALA A 103 13.89 -8.17 -4.09
C ALA A 103 13.36 -9.60 -4.29
N CYS A 104 12.44 -9.80 -5.25
CA CYS A 104 11.98 -11.13 -5.63
C CYS A 104 13.15 -12.03 -6.06
N ASP A 105 14.04 -11.54 -6.93
CA ASP A 105 15.20 -12.29 -7.38
C ASP A 105 16.17 -12.64 -6.23
N GLU A 106 16.46 -11.67 -5.35
CA GLU A 106 17.33 -11.87 -4.18
C GLU A 106 16.79 -12.94 -3.22
N HIS A 107 15.51 -12.83 -2.84
CA HIS A 107 14.91 -13.77 -1.88
C HIS A 107 14.70 -15.14 -2.50
N ASN A 108 14.36 -15.22 -3.79
CA ASN A 108 14.14 -16.47 -4.49
C ASN A 108 15.44 -17.22 -4.82
N ALA A 109 16.58 -16.53 -4.95
CA ALA A 109 17.89 -17.14 -5.22
C ALA A 109 18.34 -18.13 -4.12
N ARG A 110 17.75 -18.04 -2.92
CA ARG A 110 18.04 -18.91 -1.76
C ARG A 110 17.10 -20.11 -1.65
N LEU A 111 16.13 -20.26 -2.57
CA LEU A 111 15.07 -21.26 -2.49
C LEU A 111 15.23 -22.35 -3.55
N GLU A 112 14.82 -23.56 -3.20
CA GLU A 112 14.70 -24.66 -4.16
C GLU A 112 13.42 -24.51 -4.99
N LYS A 113 13.43 -25.08 -6.19
CA LYS A 113 12.25 -25.09 -7.06
C LYS A 113 11.14 -25.91 -6.44
N LEU A 114 9.94 -25.36 -6.41
CA LEU A 114 8.73 -26.05 -5.98
C LEU A 114 8.07 -26.79 -7.15
N SER A 115 7.48 -27.95 -6.85
CA SER A 115 6.74 -28.77 -7.81
C SER A 115 5.24 -28.92 -7.47
N SER A 116 4.74 -28.16 -6.49
CA SER A 116 3.34 -28.15 -6.04
C SER A 116 3.00 -26.83 -5.34
N PHE A 117 1.70 -26.55 -5.18
CA PHE A 117 1.22 -25.45 -4.33
C PHE A 117 1.58 -25.66 -2.86
N ILE A 118 1.74 -24.54 -2.15
CA ILE A 118 2.00 -24.48 -0.70
C ILE A 118 0.67 -24.26 0.02
N LEU A 119 0.47 -24.96 1.15
CA LEU A 119 -0.61 -24.62 2.08
C LEU A 119 -0.16 -23.45 2.96
N PRO A 120 -0.89 -22.32 2.99
CA PRO A 120 -0.53 -21.16 3.81
C PRO A 120 -0.35 -21.53 5.29
N GLY A 121 0.82 -21.24 5.85
CA GLY A 121 1.14 -21.59 7.23
C GLY A 121 2.64 -21.57 7.52
N GLY A 122 3.06 -22.30 8.55
CA GLY A 122 4.46 -22.38 8.99
C GLY A 122 4.76 -21.42 10.13
N THR A 123 5.74 -20.53 9.96
CA THR A 123 6.04 -19.50 10.96
C THR A 123 4.92 -18.44 11.01
N PRO A 124 4.75 -17.71 12.13
CA PRO A 124 3.79 -16.61 12.19
C PRO A 124 3.96 -15.59 11.05
N ALA A 125 5.20 -15.20 10.74
CA ALA A 125 5.48 -14.33 9.59
C ALA A 125 5.03 -14.94 8.25
N ALA A 126 5.37 -16.21 7.97
CA ALA A 126 4.99 -16.85 6.72
C ALA A 126 3.47 -16.96 6.56
N ALA A 127 2.76 -17.31 7.63
CA ALA A 127 1.30 -17.42 7.61
C ALA A 127 0.61 -16.06 7.40
N LEU A 128 1.17 -14.97 7.95
CA LEU A 128 0.62 -13.61 7.80
C LEU A 128 1.00 -12.95 6.46
N LEU A 129 2.10 -13.39 5.81
CA LEU A 129 2.54 -12.91 4.50
C LEU A 129 1.80 -13.57 3.33
N HIS A 130 1.15 -14.70 3.57
CA HIS A 130 0.32 -15.40 2.58
C HIS A 130 -1.01 -14.70 2.35
#